data_AF-A0A1G1CN53-F1
#
_entry.id   AF-A0A1G1CN53-F1
#
_cell.length_a   1.000
_cell.length_b   1.000
_cell.length_c   1.000
_cell.angle_alpha   90.00
_cell.angle_beta   90.00
_cell.angle_gamma   90.00
#
_symmetry.space_group_name_H-M   'P 1'
#
loop_
_entity.id
_entity.type
_entity.pdbx_description
1 polymer ?
#
loop_
_entity_poly.entity_id
_entity_poly.type
_entity_poly.pdbx_seq_one_letter_code
_entity_poly.pdbx_strand_id
1 'polypeptide(L)'
;MKSHRQVLILVGLTILTLVLGVVALLTVMRLRQVATVPVAPSAPQSQPRAQAAPTPALSCTISFTVPPQQCSQSCSTTEQCTDGLECNGGMCRNPGCVEEADCVCAEPTATPGPTNTPTPGPSATPGPTSTPTPGPSATPGPTATPAPTPALPTAGTPQLSLMVMGLGTLVMLLGLGLIVVW
;
A
#
# COMPACT_ATOMS: atom_id res chain seq x y z
N MET A 1 -35.58 -19.28 63.78
CA MET A 1 -34.80 -18.04 63.52
C MET A 1 -33.63 -18.19 62.54
N LYS A 2 -33.10 -19.41 62.28
CA LYS A 2 -31.95 -19.65 61.38
C LYS A 2 -32.26 -19.45 59.87
N SER A 3 -33.50 -19.71 59.45
CA SER A 3 -33.95 -19.58 58.05
C SER A 3 -33.92 -18.13 57.53
N HIS A 4 -34.31 -17.14 58.34
CA HIS A 4 -34.40 -15.75 57.88
C HIS A 4 -33.03 -15.13 57.53
N ARG A 5 -31.98 -15.51 58.26
CA ARG A 5 -30.60 -15.07 57.97
C ARG A 5 -30.06 -15.72 56.69
N GLN A 6 -30.37 -17.00 56.45
CA GLN A 6 -29.97 -17.67 55.21
C GLN A 6 -30.69 -17.11 53.98
N VAL A 7 -31.99 -16.79 54.10
CA VAL A 7 -32.75 -16.13 53.02
C VAL A 7 -32.18 -14.75 52.71
N LEU A 8 -31.82 -13.95 53.72
CA LEU A 8 -31.20 -12.64 53.50
C LEU A 8 -29.83 -12.75 52.81
N ILE A 9 -29.01 -13.74 53.17
CA ILE A 9 -27.71 -13.98 52.52
C ILE A 9 -27.91 -14.42 51.06
N LEU A 10 -28.86 -15.31 50.79
CA LEU A 10 -29.16 -15.78 49.44
C LEU A 10 -29.64 -14.62 48.54
N VAL A 11 -30.57 -13.79 49.04
CA VAL A 11 -31.06 -12.61 48.32
C VAL A 11 -29.94 -11.58 48.10
N GLY A 12 -29.06 -11.39 49.09
CA GLY A 12 -27.90 -10.52 48.94
C GLY A 12 -26.94 -10.98 47.83
N LEU A 13 -26.66 -12.29 47.77
CA LEU A 13 -25.81 -12.87 46.73
C LEU A 13 -26.44 -12.79 45.34
N THR A 14 -27.76 -13.02 45.20
CA THR A 14 -28.42 -12.90 43.88
C THR A 14 -28.46 -11.47 43.38
N ILE A 15 -28.67 -10.49 44.26
CA ILE A 15 -28.60 -9.08 43.87
C ILE A 15 -27.17 -8.71 43.44
N LEU A 16 -26.16 -9.15 44.20
CA LEU A 16 -24.76 -8.88 43.89
C LEU A 16 -24.36 -9.44 42.52
N THR A 17 -24.75 -10.67 42.20
CA THR A 17 -24.44 -11.29 40.90
C THR A 17 -25.16 -10.59 39.74
N LEU A 18 -26.41 -10.15 39.95
CA LEU A 18 -27.18 -9.40 38.95
C LEU A 18 -26.53 -8.04 38.65
N VAL A 19 -26.09 -7.32 39.69
CA VAL A 19 -25.36 -6.05 39.56
C VAL A 19 -24.04 -6.24 38.81
N LEU A 20 -23.26 -7.26 39.15
CA LEU A 20 -22.00 -7.58 38.46
C LEU A 20 -22.23 -7.93 36.98
N GLY A 21 -23.30 -8.67 36.66
CA GLY A 21 -23.68 -8.99 35.28
C GLY A 21 -24.02 -7.76 34.45
N VAL A 22 -24.76 -6.80 35.02
CA VAL A 22 -25.08 -5.52 34.36
C VAL A 22 -23.83 -4.70 34.10
N VAL A 23 -22.91 -4.60 35.08
CA VAL A 23 -21.63 -3.89 34.91
C VAL A 23 -20.80 -4.51 33.79
N ALA A 24 -20.73 -5.84 33.70
CA ALA A 24 -20.02 -6.55 32.64
C ALA A 24 -20.62 -6.31 31.25
N LEU A 25 -21.95 -6.27 31.13
CA LEU A 25 -22.63 -5.94 29.86
C LEU A 25 -22.34 -4.50 29.42
N LEU A 26 -22.39 -3.55 30.36
CA LEU A 26 -22.10 -2.15 30.09
C LEU A 26 -20.64 -1.93 29.66
N THR A 27 -19.68 -2.60 30.29
CA THR A 27 -18.27 -2.53 29.86
C THR A 27 -18.11 -3.10 28.46
N VAL A 28 -18.70 -4.26 28.14
CA VAL A 28 -18.64 -4.83 26.77
C VAL A 28 -19.27 -3.88 25.74
N MET A 29 -20.42 -3.28 26.03
CA MET A 29 -21.05 -2.30 25.14
C MET A 29 -20.15 -1.07 24.92
N ARG A 30 -19.52 -0.56 25.98
CA ARG A 30 -18.57 0.56 25.88
C ARG A 30 -17.34 0.22 25.06
N LEU A 31 -16.76 -0.97 25.23
CA LEU A 31 -15.62 -1.40 24.40
C LEU A 31 -16.01 -1.52 22.92
N ARG A 32 -17.21 -2.02 22.61
CA ARG A 32 -17.70 -2.09 21.21
C ARG A 32 -17.92 -0.71 20.61
N GLN A 33 -18.44 0.25 21.37
CA GLN A 33 -18.62 1.62 20.91
C GLN A 33 -17.29 2.32 20.60
N VAL A 34 -16.27 2.10 21.44
CA VAL A 34 -14.93 2.67 21.23
C VAL A 34 -14.23 2.03 20.01
N ALA A 35 -14.46 0.74 19.75
CA ALA A 35 -13.88 0.08 18.58
C ALA A 35 -14.45 0.57 17.23
N THR A 36 -15.67 1.10 17.20
CA THR A 36 -16.31 1.58 15.97
C THR A 36 -16.05 3.04 15.65
N VAL A 37 -15.47 3.81 16.58
CA VAL A 37 -15.04 5.19 16.32
C VAL A 37 -13.54 5.17 16.01
N PRO A 38 -13.10 5.59 14.82
CA PRO A 38 -11.69 5.58 14.47
C PRO A 38 -10.91 6.47 15.44
N VAL A 39 -9.91 5.88 16.11
CA VAL A 39 -9.09 6.49 17.17
C VAL A 39 -8.18 7.64 16.71
N ALA A 40 -8.32 8.07 15.45
CA ALA A 40 -7.66 9.23 14.92
C ALA A 40 -8.58 9.92 13.92
N PRO A 41 -9.29 11.00 14.34
CA PRO A 41 -10.09 11.85 13.44
C PRO A 41 -9.27 12.44 12.29
N SER A 42 -7.95 12.45 12.43
CA SER A 42 -6.96 13.01 11.49
C SER A 42 -6.02 11.97 10.87
N ALA A 43 -6.17 10.68 11.17
CA ALA A 43 -5.42 9.68 10.42
C ALA A 43 -6.07 9.53 9.03
N PRO A 44 -5.33 9.77 7.93
CA PRO A 44 -5.85 9.52 6.61
C PRO A 44 -6.26 8.04 6.53
N GLN A 45 -7.53 7.78 6.19
CA GLN A 45 -7.94 6.43 5.83
C GLN A 45 -7.07 5.99 4.66
N SER A 46 -6.20 5.01 4.89
CA SER A 46 -5.59 4.25 3.80
C SER A 46 -6.70 3.47 3.12
N GLN A 47 -7.36 4.06 2.12
CA GLN A 47 -8.23 3.33 1.21
C GLN A 47 -7.39 2.22 0.54
N PRO A 48 -7.59 0.93 0.85
CA PRO A 48 -7.06 -0.15 0.04
C PRO A 48 -8.11 -0.41 -1.05
N ARG A 49 -8.41 0.63 -1.81
CA ARG A 49 -9.13 0.49 -3.06
C ARG A 49 -8.32 1.25 -4.06
N ALA A 50 -7.38 0.55 -4.68
CA ALA A 50 -7.14 0.76 -6.09
C ALA A 50 -8.48 0.48 -6.79
N GLN A 51 -9.41 1.43 -6.72
CA GLN A 51 -10.42 1.58 -7.72
C GLN A 51 -9.60 1.74 -8.99
N ALA A 52 -9.69 0.74 -9.86
CA ALA A 52 -9.40 0.91 -11.26
C ALA A 52 -10.32 2.03 -11.74
N ALA A 53 -9.89 3.27 -11.56
CA ALA A 53 -10.33 4.36 -12.39
C ALA A 53 -10.17 3.86 -13.84
N PRO A 54 -11.10 4.17 -14.75
CA PRO A 54 -10.83 3.94 -16.16
C PRO A 54 -9.53 4.68 -16.44
N THR A 55 -8.44 3.93 -16.60
CA THR A 55 -7.14 4.49 -16.94
C THR A 55 -7.41 5.24 -18.24
N PRO A 56 -7.37 6.59 -18.30
CA PRO A 56 -7.10 7.19 -19.58
C PRO A 56 -5.81 6.49 -20.03
N ALA A 57 -5.79 5.92 -21.23
CA ALA A 57 -4.59 5.40 -21.86
C ALA A 57 -3.66 6.58 -22.19
N LEU A 58 -3.30 7.36 -21.18
CA LEU A 58 -2.19 8.27 -21.18
C LEU A 58 -1.01 7.37 -20.88
N SER A 59 -0.49 6.79 -21.95
CA SER A 59 0.84 6.18 -22.03
C SER A 59 1.86 7.30 -21.77
N CYS A 60 1.95 7.77 -20.53
CA CYS A 60 3.02 8.65 -20.10
C CYS A 60 4.26 7.78 -20.00
N THR A 61 4.91 7.53 -21.14
CA THR A 61 6.23 6.94 -21.19
C THR A 61 7.18 7.98 -20.64
N ILE A 62 7.58 7.82 -19.38
CA ILE A 62 8.65 8.62 -18.79
C ILE A 62 9.94 8.11 -19.39
N SER A 63 10.41 8.80 -20.43
CA SER A 63 11.75 8.57 -20.98
C SER A 63 12.72 9.44 -20.20
N PHE A 64 13.65 8.81 -19.51
CA PHE A 64 14.83 9.47 -18.97
C PHE A 64 16.04 8.89 -19.68
N THR A 65 16.90 9.76 -20.17
CA THR A 65 18.18 9.37 -20.74
C THR A 65 19.13 9.09 -19.60
N VAL A 66 19.45 7.83 -19.37
CA VAL A 66 20.55 7.46 -18.48
C VAL A 66 21.86 7.77 -19.24
N PRO A 67 22.78 8.57 -18.68
CA PRO A 67 24.07 8.77 -19.31
C PRO A 67 24.80 7.42 -19.44
N PRO A 68 25.48 7.16 -20.56
CA PRO A 68 26.16 5.90 -20.78
C PRO A 68 27.20 5.67 -19.68
N GLN A 69 27.23 4.46 -19.14
CA GLN A 69 28.14 4.03 -18.10
C GLN A 69 29.55 3.90 -18.70
N GLN A 70 30.54 4.35 -17.93
CA GLN A 70 31.95 4.25 -18.30
C GLN A 70 32.51 2.85 -18.00
N CYS A 71 33.76 2.60 -18.39
CA CYS A 71 34.43 1.34 -18.10
C CYS A 71 34.41 0.99 -16.60
N SER A 72 34.27 -0.31 -16.29
CA SER A 72 34.22 -0.84 -14.92
C SER A 72 33.02 -0.37 -14.08
N GLN A 73 32.06 0.34 -14.67
CA GLN A 73 30.76 0.56 -14.06
C GLN A 73 29.90 -0.71 -14.17
N SER A 74 28.96 -0.87 -13.23
CA SER A 74 27.99 -1.95 -13.29
C SER A 74 27.00 -1.74 -14.44
N CYS A 75 26.65 -2.83 -15.10
CA CYS A 75 25.69 -2.86 -16.20
C CYS A 75 24.77 -4.06 -16.10
N SER A 76 23.56 -3.91 -16.64
CA SER A 76 22.62 -5.01 -16.85
C SER A 76 22.52 -5.41 -18.33
N THR A 77 22.76 -4.47 -19.24
CA THR A 77 22.75 -4.69 -20.70
C THR A 77 23.87 -3.89 -21.36
N THR A 78 24.31 -4.32 -22.56
CA THR A 78 25.37 -3.64 -23.34
C THR A 78 25.02 -2.20 -23.71
N GLU A 79 23.73 -1.90 -23.89
CA GLU A 79 23.23 -0.55 -24.20
C GLU A 79 23.46 0.47 -23.08
N GLN A 80 23.72 0.01 -21.86
CA GLN A 80 24.07 0.89 -20.75
C GLN A 80 25.53 1.35 -20.80
N CYS A 81 26.38 0.71 -21.60
CA CYS A 81 27.79 1.03 -21.68
C CYS A 81 28.06 2.08 -22.77
N THR A 82 29.11 2.87 -22.58
CA THR A 82 29.61 3.81 -23.60
C THR A 82 30.03 3.06 -24.87
N ASP A 83 29.89 3.69 -26.04
CA ASP A 83 30.15 3.10 -27.35
C ASP A 83 31.47 2.29 -27.38
N GLY A 84 31.38 1.04 -27.82
CA GLY A 84 32.52 0.11 -27.93
C GLY A 84 32.79 -0.75 -26.71
N LEU A 85 31.96 -0.70 -25.66
CA LEU A 85 32.05 -1.57 -24.47
C LEU A 85 30.91 -2.61 -24.46
N GLU A 86 31.19 -3.82 -24.00
CA GLU A 86 30.22 -4.90 -23.79
C GLU A 86 29.98 -5.17 -22.29
N CYS A 87 28.74 -5.52 -21.94
CA CYS A 87 28.40 -5.86 -20.56
C CYS A 87 28.79 -7.33 -20.26
N ASN A 88 29.92 -7.55 -19.60
CA ASN A 88 30.43 -8.88 -19.29
C ASN A 88 30.60 -9.05 -17.77
N GLY A 89 29.96 -10.07 -17.19
CA GLY A 89 29.99 -10.30 -15.74
C GLY A 89 29.35 -9.17 -14.92
N GLY A 90 28.43 -8.40 -15.51
CA GLY A 90 27.75 -7.28 -14.86
C GLY A 90 28.56 -5.99 -14.80
N MET A 91 29.68 -5.89 -15.55
CA MET A 91 30.49 -4.67 -15.68
C MET A 91 30.76 -4.35 -17.16
N CYS A 92 30.82 -3.06 -17.50
CA CYS A 92 31.18 -2.61 -18.84
C CYS A 92 32.68 -2.86 -19.10
N ARG A 93 33.01 -3.71 -20.08
CA ARG A 93 34.38 -4.11 -20.46
C ARG A 93 34.60 -4.00 -21.96
N ASN A 94 35.85 -3.96 -22.38
CA ASN A 94 36.20 -3.99 -23.81
C ASN A 94 35.99 -5.40 -24.37
N PRO A 95 35.22 -5.60 -25.47
CA PRO A 95 35.00 -6.90 -26.10
C PRO A 95 36.29 -7.62 -26.52
N GLY A 96 37.35 -6.86 -26.83
CA GLY A 96 38.66 -7.43 -27.20
C GLY A 96 39.46 -8.05 -26.06
N CYS A 97 38.98 -7.96 -24.81
CA CYS A 97 39.77 -8.26 -23.62
C CYS A 97 39.12 -9.30 -22.68
N VAL A 98 38.29 -10.20 -23.23
CA VAL A 98 37.60 -11.27 -22.45
C VAL A 98 38.56 -12.30 -21.83
N GLU A 99 39.78 -12.42 -22.34
CA GLU A 99 40.75 -13.43 -21.88
C GLU A 99 41.79 -12.90 -20.87
N GLU A 100 41.74 -11.61 -20.53
CA GLU A 100 42.72 -10.95 -19.66
C GLU A 100 42.08 -10.53 -18.34
N ALA A 101 42.64 -10.98 -17.22
CA ALA A 101 42.16 -10.62 -15.88
C ALA A 101 42.33 -9.12 -15.57
N ASP A 102 43.30 -8.47 -16.23
CA ASP A 102 43.67 -7.06 -16.06
C ASP A 102 42.95 -6.13 -17.05
N CYS A 103 41.77 -6.51 -17.54
CA CYS A 103 40.93 -5.72 -18.45
C CYS A 103 40.38 -4.44 -17.77
N VAL A 104 41.28 -3.53 -17.46
CA VAL A 104 41.04 -2.11 -17.24
C VAL A 104 40.99 -1.52 -18.64
N CYS A 105 39.91 -0.82 -18.99
CA CYS A 105 39.88 -0.12 -20.28
C CYS A 105 41.12 0.76 -20.39
N ALA A 106 41.72 0.79 -21.58
CA ALA A 106 42.89 1.62 -21.83
C ALA A 106 42.68 2.99 -21.19
N GLU A 107 43.59 3.38 -20.30
CA GLU A 107 43.58 4.70 -19.69
C GLU A 107 43.39 5.72 -20.83
N PRO A 108 42.41 6.65 -20.73
CA PRO A 108 42.12 7.56 -21.82
C PRO A 108 43.42 8.22 -22.22
N THR A 109 43.90 7.91 -23.43
CA THR A 109 45.09 8.56 -23.97
C THR A 109 44.77 10.04 -23.98
N ALA A 110 45.51 10.84 -23.20
CA ALA A 110 45.26 12.25 -23.04
C ALA A 110 45.11 12.86 -24.43
N THR A 111 43.88 13.23 -24.78
CA THR A 111 43.62 13.90 -26.05
C THR A 111 44.44 15.19 -26.00
N PRO A 112 45.27 15.49 -27.01
CA PRO A 112 46.06 16.71 -27.01
C PRO A 112 45.15 17.88 -26.70
N GLY A 113 45.53 18.65 -25.67
CA GLY A 113 44.73 19.75 -25.14
C GLY A 113 44.30 20.70 -26.27
N PRO A 114 43.14 21.37 -26.12
CA PRO A 114 42.60 22.23 -27.16
C PRO A 114 43.69 23.21 -27.60
N THR A 115 44.11 23.09 -28.86
CA THR A 115 44.89 24.15 -29.50
C THR A 115 43.98 25.38 -29.48
N ASN A 116 44.47 26.49 -28.93
CA ASN A 116 43.73 27.76 -28.91
C ASN A 116 43.40 28.19 -30.34
N THR A 117 42.24 27.77 -30.83
CA THR A 117 41.67 28.26 -32.08
C THR A 117 41.22 29.70 -31.82
N PRO A 118 41.72 30.70 -32.56
CA PRO A 118 41.33 32.09 -32.37
C PRO A 118 39.81 32.23 -32.53
N THR A 119 39.21 32.89 -31.55
CA THR A 119 37.78 33.22 -31.46
C THR A 119 37.32 33.92 -32.75
N PRO A 120 36.36 33.36 -33.52
CA PRO A 120 35.68 34.09 -34.57
C PRO A 120 34.89 35.25 -33.96
N GLY A 121 34.98 36.43 -34.58
CA GLY A 121 34.27 37.64 -34.16
C GLY A 121 32.74 37.45 -34.09
N PRO A 122 32.01 38.43 -33.51
CA PRO A 122 30.59 38.30 -33.21
C PRO A 122 29.79 37.97 -34.47
N SER A 123 29.27 36.73 -34.51
CA SER A 123 28.31 36.28 -35.51
C SER A 123 26.95 36.91 -35.22
N ALA A 124 26.30 37.39 -36.26
CA ALA A 124 25.02 38.09 -36.18
C ALA A 124 23.97 37.25 -35.45
N THR A 125 23.26 37.89 -34.52
CA THR A 125 22.14 37.34 -33.77
C THR A 125 21.07 36.78 -34.71
N PRO A 126 20.72 35.48 -34.62
CA PRO A 126 19.60 34.93 -35.38
C PRO A 126 18.29 35.63 -34.96
N GLY A 127 17.50 36.05 -35.96
CA GLY A 127 16.19 36.65 -35.77
C GLY A 127 15.18 35.68 -35.12
N PRO A 128 14.02 36.20 -34.64
CA PRO A 128 13.07 35.44 -33.86
C PRO A 128 12.49 34.25 -34.65
N THR A 129 12.69 33.06 -34.11
CA THR A 129 12.09 31.81 -34.61
C THR A 129 10.58 31.83 -34.35
N SER A 130 9.78 31.74 -35.42
CA SER A 130 8.33 31.64 -35.34
C SER A 130 7.90 30.38 -34.57
N THR A 131 7.28 30.58 -33.42
CA THR A 131 6.67 29.51 -32.61
C THR A 131 5.46 28.93 -33.34
N PRO A 132 5.41 27.61 -33.62
CA PRO A 132 4.23 27.00 -34.24
C PRO A 132 3.03 27.06 -33.29
N THR A 133 1.91 27.54 -33.80
CA THR A 133 0.62 27.58 -33.11
C THR A 133 0.12 26.14 -32.87
N PRO A 134 -0.29 25.77 -31.64
CA PRO A 134 -0.85 24.45 -31.36
C PRO A 134 -2.11 24.20 -32.20
N GLY A 135 -2.14 23.05 -32.89
CA GLY A 135 -3.30 22.61 -33.68
C GLY A 135 -4.53 22.28 -32.81
N PRO A 136 -5.71 22.11 -33.43
CA PRO A 136 -6.96 21.90 -32.70
C PRO A 136 -6.94 20.59 -31.91
N SER A 137 -7.19 20.73 -30.60
CA SER A 137 -7.34 19.63 -29.66
C SER A 137 -8.58 18.80 -30.02
N ALA A 138 -8.41 17.49 -30.21
CA ALA A 138 -9.51 16.59 -30.50
C ALA A 138 -10.51 16.53 -29.33
N THR A 139 -11.80 16.62 -29.65
CA THR A 139 -12.91 16.48 -28.71
C THR A 139 -12.97 15.03 -28.18
N PRO A 140 -13.00 14.80 -26.86
CA PRO A 140 -13.10 13.45 -26.30
C PRO A 140 -14.41 12.75 -26.71
N GLY A 141 -14.30 11.48 -27.12
CA GLY A 141 -15.45 10.64 -27.46
C GLY A 141 -16.29 10.21 -26.26
N PRO A 142 -17.47 9.59 -26.49
CA PRO A 142 -18.42 9.26 -25.43
C PRO A 142 -17.84 8.23 -24.44
N THR A 143 -17.96 8.56 -23.15
CA THR A 143 -17.51 7.74 -22.04
C THR A 143 -18.39 6.50 -21.88
N ALA A 144 -17.77 5.32 -21.85
CA ALA A 144 -18.49 4.06 -21.64
C ALA A 144 -19.05 3.95 -20.22
N THR A 145 -20.29 3.47 -20.11
CA THR A 145 -20.98 3.19 -18.84
C THR A 145 -20.27 2.06 -18.08
N PRO A 146 -19.92 2.26 -16.79
CA PRO A 146 -19.15 1.27 -16.03
C PRO A 146 -19.94 -0.01 -15.76
N ALA A 147 -19.21 -1.13 -15.80
CA ALA A 147 -19.73 -2.47 -15.52
C ALA A 147 -20.19 -2.63 -14.05
N PRO A 148 -21.17 -3.52 -13.78
CA PRO A 148 -21.65 -3.75 -12.42
C PRO A 148 -20.54 -4.28 -11.50
N THR A 149 -20.44 -3.70 -10.32
CA THR A 149 -19.42 -4.04 -9.32
C THR A 149 -19.70 -5.43 -8.73
N PRO A 150 -18.69 -6.32 -8.60
CA PRO A 150 -18.85 -7.61 -7.95
C PRO A 150 -19.28 -7.47 -6.48
N ALA A 151 -20.26 -8.26 -6.05
CA ALA A 151 -20.67 -8.34 -4.66
C ALA A 151 -19.58 -9.02 -3.81
N LEU A 152 -19.15 -8.35 -2.74
CA LEU A 152 -18.20 -8.90 -1.77
C LEU A 152 -18.79 -10.15 -1.08
N PRO A 153 -17.95 -11.12 -0.67
CA PRO A 153 -18.41 -12.26 0.11
C PRO A 153 -18.93 -11.78 1.48
N THR A 154 -20.17 -12.15 1.79
CA THR A 154 -20.80 -11.96 3.09
C THR A 154 -19.95 -12.63 4.17
N ALA A 155 -19.35 -11.82 5.06
CA ALA A 155 -18.58 -12.33 6.19
C ALA A 155 -19.48 -13.14 7.14
N GLY A 156 -18.97 -14.32 7.52
CA GLY A 156 -19.44 -15.28 8.52
C GLY A 156 -20.75 -14.99 9.27
N THR A 157 -21.72 -15.88 9.08
CA THR A 157 -23.01 -15.90 9.77
C THR A 157 -22.86 -15.96 11.30
N PRO A 158 -23.69 -15.23 12.07
CA PRO A 158 -23.63 -15.19 13.54
C PRO A 158 -24.18 -16.46 14.23
N GLN A 159 -24.10 -17.63 13.59
CA GLN A 159 -24.69 -18.87 14.13
C GLN A 159 -24.04 -19.32 15.46
N LEU A 160 -22.77 -18.96 15.70
CA LEU A 160 -22.12 -19.32 16.97
C LEU A 160 -22.69 -18.54 18.18
N SER A 161 -23.19 -17.32 17.97
CA SER A 161 -23.71 -16.49 19.07
C SER A 161 -25.01 -17.04 19.65
N LEU A 162 -25.84 -17.66 18.80
CA LEU A 162 -27.14 -18.19 19.22
C LEU A 162 -26.99 -19.45 20.09
N MET A 163 -26.01 -20.30 19.79
CA MET A 163 -25.80 -21.54 20.56
C MET A 163 -25.30 -21.27 21.98
N VAL A 164 -24.42 -20.27 22.16
CA VAL A 164 -23.88 -19.93 23.49
C VAL A 164 -24.96 -19.31 24.39
N MET A 165 -25.81 -18.45 23.84
CA MET A 165 -26.92 -17.86 24.61
C MET A 165 -27.98 -18.90 24.99
N GLY A 166 -28.29 -19.85 24.09
CA GLY A 166 -29.30 -20.90 24.34
C GLY A 166 -28.88 -21.92 25.41
N LEU A 167 -27.60 -22.32 25.45
CA LEU A 167 -27.12 -23.25 26.47
C LEU A 167 -27.11 -22.60 27.86
N GLY A 168 -26.73 -21.31 27.92
CA GLY A 168 -26.68 -20.56 29.18
C GLY A 168 -28.05 -20.39 29.85
N THR A 169 -29.10 -20.08 29.07
CA THR A 169 -30.46 -19.96 29.60
C THR A 169 -31.03 -21.30 30.07
N LEU A 170 -30.73 -22.40 29.38
CA LEU A 170 -31.20 -23.74 29.78
C LEU A 170 -30.62 -24.16 31.14
N VAL A 171 -29.31 -23.95 31.34
CA VAL A 171 -28.64 -24.26 32.62
C VAL A 171 -29.19 -23.39 33.76
N MET A 172 -29.48 -22.11 33.49
CA MET A 172 -30.05 -21.20 34.48
C MET A 172 -31.47 -21.63 34.90
N LEU A 173 -32.33 -22.01 33.94
CA LEU A 173 -33.69 -22.48 34.22
C LEU A 173 -33.71 -23.83 34.96
N LEU A 174 -32.84 -24.77 34.60
CA LEU A 174 -32.71 -26.05 35.30
C LEU A 174 -32.20 -25.86 36.74
N GLY A 175 -31.24 -24.96 36.94
CA GLY A 175 -30.76 -24.60 38.27
C GLY A 175 -31.87 -23.97 39.14
N LEU A 176 -32.67 -23.06 38.58
CA LEU A 176 -33.77 -22.42 39.30
C LEU A 176 -34.89 -23.41 39.63
N GLY A 177 -35.20 -24.34 38.73
CA GLY A 177 -36.18 -25.40 38.94
C GLY A 177 -35.80 -26.35 40.08
N LEU A 178 -34.53 -26.74 40.18
CA LEU A 178 -34.05 -27.59 41.28
C LEU A 178 -34.11 -26.89 42.63
N ILE A 179 -33.91 -25.57 42.67
CA ILE A 179 -33.98 -24.76 43.90
C ILE A 179 -35.42 -24.59 44.39
N VAL A 180 -36.42 -24.57 43.51
CA VAL A 180 -37.84 -24.45 43.91
C VAL A 180 -38.41 -25.77 44.42
N VAL A 181 -37.81 -26.89 44.05
CA VAL A 181 -38.27 -28.24 44.43
C VAL A 181 -37.72 -28.70 45.78
N TRP A 182 -36.70 -28.02 46.33
CA TRP A 182 -36.06 -28.33 47.62
C TRP A 182 -36.29 -27.24 48.66
#